data_AF-A0A0Q9KW27-F1
#
_entry.id   AF-A0A0Q9KW27-F1
#
_cell.length_a   1.000
_cell.length_b   1.000
_cell.length_c   1.000
_cell.angle_alpha   90.00
_cell.angle_beta   90.00
_cell.angle_gamma   90.00
#
_symmetry.space_group_name_H-M   'P 1'
#
loop_
_entity.id
_entity.type
_entity.pdbx_description
1 polymer ?
#
loop_
_entity_poly.entity_id
_entity_poly.type
_entity_poly.pdbx_seq_one_letter_code
_entity_poly.pdbx_strand_id
1 'polypeptide(L)'
;MPGDAHWGKDQEEYYGELTIGIGDRTLKGKIETKAGAYESYYLGIYQAIVDNKPVPVCTNDAMNTIKVIELVKKSSQEKSVVLFE
;
A
#
# COMPACT_ATOMS: atom_id res chain seq x y z
N MET A 1 3.64 -17.98 10.77
CA MET A 1 4.07 -18.18 9.37
C MET A 1 3.17 -17.34 8.47
N PRO A 2 3.60 -16.96 7.26
CA PRO A 2 2.73 -16.29 6.30
C PRO A 2 1.41 -17.05 6.12
N GLY A 3 0.28 -16.39 6.34
CA GLY A 3 -1.05 -16.99 6.35
C GLY A 3 -1.60 -17.46 7.71
N ASP A 4 -0.83 -17.40 8.80
CA ASP A 4 -1.32 -17.73 10.15
C ASP A 4 -2.12 -16.58 10.77
N ALA A 5 -2.97 -16.88 11.77
CA ALA A 5 -3.92 -15.94 12.37
C ALA A 5 -3.32 -14.62 12.92
N HIS A 6 -2.05 -14.61 13.34
CA HIS A 6 -1.38 -13.42 13.89
C HIS A 6 -0.29 -12.89 12.95
N TRP A 7 -0.16 -13.44 11.74
CA TRP A 7 0.83 -12.99 10.78
C TRP A 7 0.54 -11.56 10.32
N GLY A 8 1.59 -10.74 10.25
CA GLY A 8 1.50 -9.36 9.79
C GLY A 8 0.74 -8.42 10.73
N LYS A 9 0.26 -8.89 11.88
CA LYS A 9 -0.35 -8.05 12.92
C LYS A 9 0.72 -7.17 13.55
N ASP A 10 0.37 -5.90 13.72
CA ASP A 10 1.25 -4.90 14.32
C ASP A 10 1.12 -4.91 15.87
N GLN A 11 2.06 -4.30 16.58
CA GLN A 11 1.95 -4.12 18.03
C GLN A 11 1.00 -2.96 18.33
N GLU A 12 0.22 -3.06 19.42
CA GLU A 12 -0.78 -2.04 19.77
C GLU A 12 -0.14 -0.66 20.03
N GLU A 13 1.13 -0.61 20.44
CA GLU A 13 1.87 0.64 20.61
C GLU A 13 2.12 1.40 19.30
N TYR A 14 2.06 0.72 18.15
CA TYR A 14 2.28 1.31 16.82
C TYR A 14 1.00 1.63 16.06
N TYR A 15 -0.16 1.30 16.64
CA TYR A 15 -1.45 1.62 16.05
C TYR A 15 -1.64 3.13 15.89
N GLY A 16 -2.30 3.52 14.80
CA GLY A 16 -2.63 4.92 14.56
C GLY A 16 -3.61 5.44 15.60
N GLU A 17 -3.45 6.70 16.00
CA GLU A 17 -4.35 7.35 16.95
C GLU A 17 -5.32 8.28 16.22
N LEU A 18 -6.62 8.05 16.40
CA LEU A 18 -7.67 8.85 15.80
C LEU A 18 -8.33 9.72 16.87
N THR A 19 -8.35 11.02 16.62
CA THR A 19 -9.05 12.01 17.45
C THR A 19 -10.19 12.62 16.65
N ILE A 20 -11.42 12.54 17.18
CA ILE A 20 -12.64 13.04 16.51
C ILE A 20 -13.40 13.95 17.47
N GLY A 21 -13.75 15.15 17.00
CA GLY A 21 -14.72 16.03 17.67
C GLY A 21 -16.13 15.72 17.20
N ILE A 22 -17.05 15.43 18.13
CA ILE A 22 -18.49 15.24 17.86
C ILE A 22 -19.26 16.17 18.80
N GLY A 23 -19.71 17.31 18.27
CA GLY A 23 -20.26 18.40 19.08
C GLY A 23 -19.22 18.90 20.08
N ASP A 24 -19.59 18.95 21.36
CA ASP A 24 -18.69 19.37 22.46
C ASP A 24 -17.83 18.22 23.02
N ARG A 25 -17.85 17.03 22.40
CA ARG A 25 -17.10 15.86 22.87
C ARG A 25 -15.90 15.57 21.97
N THR A 26 -14.76 15.28 22.58
CA THR A 26 -13.59 14.74 21.89
C THR A 26 -13.45 13.27 22.21
N LEU A 27 -13.48 12.42 21.18
CA LEU A 27 -13.16 11.01 21.27
C LEU A 27 -11.73 10.80 20.79
N LYS A 28 -10.98 9.96 21.51
CA LYS A 28 -9.60 9.62 21.21
C LYS A 28 -9.40 8.12 21.38
N GLY A 29 -8.87 7.45 20.37
CA GLY A 29 -8.68 5.99 20.40
C GLY A 29 -7.66 5.49 19.39
N LYS A 30 -7.09 4.33 19.68
CA LYS A 30 -6.19 3.62 18.76
C LYS A 30 -7.00 2.84 17.72
N ILE A 31 -6.53 2.87 16.48
CA ILE A 31 -7.08 2.12 15.35
C ILE A 31 -6.07 1.06 14.95
N GLU A 32 -6.50 -0.21 15.00
CA GLU A 32 -5.66 -1.35 14.65
C GLU A 32 -5.10 -1.22 13.22
N THR A 33 -3.79 -1.37 13.09
CA THR A 33 -3.11 -1.42 11.79
C THR A 33 -3.59 -2.65 11.04
N LYS A 34 -3.98 -2.48 9.77
CA LYS A 34 -4.32 -3.61 8.91
C LYS A 34 -3.13 -4.55 8.82
N ALA A 35 -3.35 -5.84 9.13
CA ALA A 35 -2.30 -6.84 9.08
C ALA A 35 -1.67 -6.93 7.68
N GLY A 36 -0.33 -6.97 7.63
CA GLY A 36 0.41 -7.22 6.41
C GLY A 36 0.16 -8.65 5.89
N ALA A 37 0.09 -8.83 4.57
CA ALA A 37 -0.25 -10.12 3.98
C ALA A 37 0.47 -10.35 2.64
N TYR A 38 1.81 -10.44 2.65
CA TYR A 38 2.60 -10.67 1.42
C TYR A 38 2.28 -11.98 0.71
N GLU A 39 1.80 -13.00 1.43
CA GLU A 39 1.27 -14.23 0.87
C GLU A 39 0.11 -13.99 -0.11
N SER A 40 -0.64 -12.89 0.04
CA SER A 40 -1.72 -12.51 -0.86
C SER A 40 -1.22 -12.25 -2.28
N TYR A 41 0.01 -11.76 -2.43
CA TYR A 41 0.63 -11.58 -3.75
C TYR A 41 0.81 -12.92 -4.45
N TYR A 42 1.38 -13.91 -3.76
CA TYR A 42 1.60 -15.25 -4.32
C TYR A 42 0.29 -15.98 -4.61
N LEU A 43 -0.72 -15.80 -3.74
CA LEU A 43 -2.07 -16.31 -4.01
C LEU A 43 -2.66 -15.68 -5.28
N GLY A 44 -2.49 -14.37 -5.47
CA GLY A 44 -2.91 -13.67 -6.68
C GLY A 44 -2.20 -14.18 -7.94
N ILE A 45 -0.89 -14.43 -7.87
CA ILE A 45 -0.13 -15.03 -8.99
C ILE A 45 -0.62 -16.44 -9.29
N TYR A 46 -0.81 -17.28 -8.27
CA TYR A 46 -1.37 -18.63 -8.45
C TYR A 46 -2.73 -18.58 -9.16
N GLN A 47 -3.63 -17.70 -8.72
CA GLN A 47 -4.94 -17.53 -9.33
C GLN A 47 -4.87 -16.99 -10.76
N ALA A 48 -3.92 -16.10 -11.06
CA ALA A 48 -3.71 -15.63 -12.43
C ALA A 48 -3.27 -16.77 -13.37
N ILE A 49 -2.41 -17.66 -12.88
CA ILE A 49 -1.91 -18.82 -13.66
C ILE A 49 -3.00 -19.89 -13.85
N VAL A 50 -3.71 -20.25 -12.77
CA VAL A 50 -4.62 -21.40 -12.76
C VAL A 50 -6.03 -21.05 -13.20
N ASP A 51 -6.54 -19.90 -12.76
CA ASP A 51 -7.93 -19.48 -12.98
C ASP A 51 -8.06 -18.39 -14.05
N ASN A 52 -6.96 -17.98 -14.69
CA ASN A 52 -6.92 -16.86 -15.64
C ASN A 52 -7.48 -15.55 -15.04
N LYS A 53 -7.28 -15.33 -13.73
CA LYS A 53 -7.63 -14.06 -13.06
C LYS A 53 -6.61 -12.96 -13.39
N PRO A 54 -6.95 -11.68 -13.18
CA PRO A 54 -5.97 -10.59 -13.30
C PRO A 54 -4.75 -10.82 -12.39
N VAL A 55 -3.56 -10.47 -12.88
CA VAL A 55 -2.34 -10.48 -12.06
C VAL A 55 -2.44 -9.45 -10.92
N PRO A 56 -1.87 -9.74 -9.73
CA PRO A 56 -1.95 -8.85 -8.56
C PRO A 56 -1.19 -7.54 -8.75
N VAL A 57 -0.26 -7.48 -9.70
CA VAL A 57 0.42 -6.25 -10.15
C VAL A 57 0.42 -6.25 -11.67
N CYS A 58 -0.24 -5.27 -12.27
CA CYS A 58 -0.30 -5.15 -13.72
C CYS A 58 1.03 -4.62 -14.28
N THR A 59 1.38 -5.04 -15.50
CA THR A 59 2.58 -4.54 -16.20
C THR A 59 2.56 -3.01 -16.35
N ASN A 60 1.38 -2.42 -16.60
CA ASN A 60 1.25 -0.97 -16.72
C ASN A 60 1.57 -0.25 -15.40
N ASP A 61 1.21 -0.81 -14.25
CA ASP A 61 1.51 -0.21 -12.94
C ASP A 61 3.02 -0.22 -12.67
N ALA A 62 3.70 -1.32 -13.01
CA ALA A 62 5.15 -1.42 -12.91
C ALA A 62 5.86 -0.43 -13.85
N MET A 63 5.40 -0.32 -15.10
CA MET A 63 5.92 0.64 -16.08
C MET A 63 5.71 2.09 -15.62
N ASN A 64 4.53 2.42 -15.10
CA ASN A 64 4.23 3.74 -14.56
C ASN A 64 5.12 4.07 -13.36
N THR A 65 5.42 3.10 -12.50
CA THR A 65 6.36 3.27 -11.39
C THR A 65 7.76 3.65 -11.89
N ILE A 66 8.26 2.94 -12.92
CA ILE A 66 9.56 3.26 -13.55
C ILE A 66 9.51 4.67 -14.16
N LYS A 67 8.44 5.01 -14.88
CA LYS A 67 8.25 6.33 -15.46
C LYS A 67 8.30 7.44 -14.41
N VAL A 68 7.63 7.27 -13.27
CA VAL A 68 7.73 8.24 -12.16
C VAL A 68 9.18 8.40 -11.70
N ILE A 69 9.92 7.31 -11.52
CA ILE A 69 11.34 7.36 -11.10
C ILE A 69 12.19 8.15 -12.10
N GLU A 70 11.97 7.96 -13.41
CA GLU A 70 12.67 8.70 -14.46
C GLU A 70 12.30 10.18 -14.49
N LEU A 71 11.02 10.51 -14.35
CA LEU A 71 10.55 11.90 -14.29
C LEU A 71 11.08 12.62 -13.06
N VAL A 72 11.19 11.95 -11.90
CA VAL A 72 11.79 12.51 -10.68
C VAL A 72 13.27 12.82 -10.89
N LYS A 73 14.02 11.94 -11.58
CA LYS A 73 15.42 12.21 -11.92
C LYS A 73 15.54 13.45 -12.81
N LYS A 74 14.70 13.57 -13.82
CA LYS A 74 14.64 14.74 -14.72
C LYS A 74 14.27 16.02 -13.96
N SER A 75 13.22 15.97 -13.15
CA SER A 75 12.79 17.08 -12.30
C SER A 75 13.90 17.58 -11.38
N SER A 76 14.67 16.67 -10.78
CA SER A 76 15.81 17.02 -9.93
C SER A 76 16.94 17.73 -10.70
N GLN A 77 17.19 17.34 -11.96
CA GLN A 77 18.17 17.98 -12.84
C GLN A 77 17.71 19.37 -13.29
N GLU A 78 16.43 19.49 -13.69
CA GLU A 78 15.86 20.71 -14.24
C GLU A 78 15.39 21.71 -13.17
N LYS A 79 15.31 21.28 -11.90
CA LYS A 79 14.76 22.06 -10.77
C LYS A 79 13.36 22.59 -11.06
N SER A 80 12.56 21.82 -11.79
CA SER A 80 11.20 22.17 -12.18
C SER A 80 10.28 20.95 -12.15
N VAL A 81 8.97 21.20 -12.18
CA VAL A 81 7.97 20.13 -12.25
C VAL A 81 7.97 19.53 -13.66
N VAL A 82 8.11 18.21 -13.75
CA VAL A 82 7.94 17.46 -15.00
C VAL A 82 6.60 16.73 -14.92
N LEU A 83 5.73 16.97 -15.89
CA LEU A 83 4.38 16.41 -15.91
C LEU A 83 4.39 14.91 -16.23
N PHE A 84 3.43 14.19 -15.65
CA PHE A 84 3.17 12.79 -15.95
C PHE A 84 2.16 12.70 -17.10
N GLU A 85 2.64 12.45 -18.31
CA GLU A 85 1.82 12.26 -19.52
C GLU A 85 1.35 10.82 -19.72
#